data_AF-A0A9Q9MGF5-F1
#
_entry.id   AF-A0A9Q9MGF5-F1
#
_cell.length_a   1.000
_cell.length_b   1.000
_cell.length_c   1.000
_cell.angle_alpha   90.00
_cell.angle_beta   90.00
_cell.angle_gamma   90.00
#
_symmetry.space_group_name_H-M   'P 1'
#
loop_
_entity.id
_entity.type
_entity.pdbx_description
1 polymer ?
#
loop_
_entity_poly.entity_id
_entity_poly.type
_entity_poly.pdbx_seq_one_letter_code
_entity_poly.pdbx_strand_id
1 'polypeptide(L)'
;MTSPKQQSLRKQPPEQRPRQRHGQEPEPLPDWLAWPVRVVAVVVVVPFKLLWELLVAIRRYVLEPIPRLLHRYVLRPIGVAIDYVLLRPLAWLWRHLIWLPLVWVLRNLVAAPLAWLVEHVVAPALQALWDATVWLARRTRLFWVYLGKGLFYAGWALVQAVRWTVVALYRYLLRPIGIAVAWLVRTGYRYGVRPLGLAVAWLAVAVWRYVLRPVGIAVAFVVGVIGYYGIRPAGLLLAWIWRHVLVPVGRAVAWAWNHSVVLLWRYLVVAPLRWTWQAVVTPTGRWIRDAVLRPVGQTVGRVLATLGLR
;
A
#
# COMPACT_ATOMS: atom_id res chain seq x y z
N MET A 1 -30.36 45.07 20.33
CA MET A 1 -30.76 44.85 21.74
C MET A 1 -31.88 43.81 21.75
N THR A 2 -31.83 42.87 22.71
CA THR A 2 -32.65 41.64 22.87
C THR A 2 -32.35 40.53 21.85
N SER A 3 -32.16 39.25 22.22
CA SER A 3 -31.82 38.62 23.50
C SER A 3 -31.29 37.20 23.19
N PRO A 4 -30.38 36.64 24.00
CA PRO A 4 -29.60 35.44 23.73
C PRO A 4 -30.32 34.19 24.24
N LYS A 5 -30.72 33.27 23.36
CA LYS A 5 -31.33 31.99 23.79
C LYS A 5 -31.22 30.82 22.81
N GLN A 6 -30.17 30.80 21.98
CA GLN A 6 -29.84 29.64 21.12
C GLN A 6 -28.60 28.86 21.58
N GLN A 7 -28.18 29.06 22.83
CA GLN A 7 -26.88 28.57 23.33
C GLN A 7 -26.96 27.31 24.22
N SER A 8 -28.11 26.63 24.29
CA SER A 8 -28.21 25.37 25.02
C SER A 8 -29.21 24.44 24.33
N LEU A 9 -28.80 23.19 24.11
CA LEU A 9 -29.57 22.07 23.55
C LEU A 9 -29.69 22.01 22.01
N ARG A 10 -28.60 21.65 21.32
CA ARG A 10 -28.65 20.43 20.49
C ARG A 10 -27.27 19.97 20.01
N LYS A 11 -26.95 18.77 20.49
CA LYS A 11 -26.08 17.75 19.88
C LYS A 11 -24.58 17.89 20.15
N GLN A 12 -24.25 17.31 21.31
CA GLN A 12 -22.97 16.69 21.64
C GLN A 12 -22.33 16.00 20.42
N PRO A 13 -20.99 16.09 20.30
CA PRO A 13 -20.22 15.49 19.21
C PRO A 13 -20.32 13.95 19.25
N PRO A 14 -20.17 13.27 18.09
CA PRO A 14 -20.12 11.81 18.07
C PRO A 14 -19.00 11.33 19.00
N GLU A 15 -19.35 10.40 19.89
CA GLU A 15 -18.41 9.65 20.71
C GLU A 15 -17.19 9.25 19.89
N GLN A 16 -16.06 9.88 20.22
CA GLN A 16 -14.77 9.38 19.82
C GLN A 16 -14.62 8.03 20.52
N ARG A 17 -14.95 6.95 19.80
CA ARG A 17 -14.49 5.60 20.16
C ARG A 17 -13.01 5.72 20.51
N PRO A 18 -12.55 5.12 21.63
CA PRO A 18 -11.16 5.22 22.04
C PRO A 18 -10.32 4.87 20.82
N ARG A 19 -9.55 5.86 20.34
CA ARG A 19 -8.54 5.66 19.31
C ARG A 19 -7.80 4.42 19.74
N GLN A 20 -7.88 3.37 18.93
CA GLN A 20 -6.94 2.27 19.02
C GLN A 20 -5.59 2.96 19.02
N ARG A 21 -4.95 3.01 20.20
CA ARG A 21 -3.51 3.23 20.29
C ARG A 21 -2.98 2.13 19.38
N HIS A 22 -2.61 2.49 18.17
CA HIS A 22 -1.53 1.79 17.50
C HIS A 22 -0.43 1.80 18.55
N GLY A 23 -0.27 0.67 19.23
CA GLY A 23 0.90 0.45 20.05
C GLY A 23 2.05 0.79 19.11
N GLN A 24 2.85 1.76 19.52
CA GLN A 24 4.07 2.13 18.85
C GLN A 24 4.75 0.85 18.39
N GLU A 25 4.67 0.56 17.09
CA GLU A 25 5.56 -0.43 16.51
C GLU A 25 6.96 0.08 16.83
N PRO A 26 7.78 -0.68 17.57
CA PRO A 26 9.12 -0.23 17.90
C PRO A 26 9.81 0.13 16.58
N GLU A 27 10.40 1.33 16.52
CA GLU A 27 11.10 1.81 15.33
C GLU A 27 11.90 0.67 14.70
N PRO A 28 11.76 0.42 13.39
CA PRO A 28 12.56 -0.60 12.74
C PRO A 28 14.02 -0.26 12.99
N LEU A 29 14.70 -1.14 13.73
CA LEU A 29 16.15 -1.05 13.95
C LEU A 29 16.79 -0.84 12.57
N PRO A 30 17.74 0.11 12.45
CA PRO A 30 18.36 0.41 11.16
C PRO A 30 18.82 -0.87 10.46
N ASP A 31 18.56 -1.00 9.16
CA ASP A 31 18.78 -2.25 8.41
C ASP A 31 20.21 -2.82 8.56
N TRP A 32 21.20 -1.95 8.80
CA TRP A 32 22.59 -2.33 9.06
C TRP A 32 22.83 -3.02 10.41
N LEU A 33 21.97 -2.78 11.41
CA LEU A 33 22.01 -3.42 12.72
C LEU A 33 21.15 -4.69 12.77
N ALA A 34 20.13 -4.79 11.93
CA ALA A 34 19.27 -5.97 11.84
C ALA A 34 19.99 -7.19 11.29
N TRP A 35 20.93 -7.00 10.35
CA TRP A 35 21.73 -8.09 9.77
C TRP A 35 22.59 -8.83 10.80
N PRO A 36 23.47 -8.17 11.61
CA PRO A 36 24.30 -8.87 12.59
C PRO A 36 23.47 -9.49 13.72
N VAL A 37 22.40 -8.83 14.18
CA VAL A 37 21.50 -9.40 15.20
C VAL A 37 20.82 -10.66 14.68
N ARG A 38 20.38 -10.69 13.41
CA ARG A 38 19.85 -11.90 12.78
C ARG A 38 20.90 -13.00 12.65
N VAL A 39 22.13 -12.69 12.29
CA VAL A 39 23.23 -13.67 12.23
C VAL A 39 23.49 -14.28 13.61
N VAL A 40 23.58 -13.47 14.66
CA VAL A 40 23.77 -13.97 16.04
C VAL A 40 22.57 -14.80 16.49
N ALA A 41 21.35 -14.35 16.20
CA ALA A 41 20.14 -15.12 16.50
C ALA A 41 20.12 -16.46 15.76
N VAL A 42 20.51 -16.50 14.48
CA VAL A 42 20.57 -17.76 13.73
C VAL A 42 21.66 -18.68 14.28
N VAL A 43 22.86 -18.16 14.53
CA VAL A 43 24.00 -18.95 15.03
C VAL A 43 23.76 -19.51 16.43
N VAL A 44 23.01 -18.81 17.29
CA VAL A 44 22.77 -19.26 18.67
C VAL A 44 21.43 -19.99 18.82
N VAL A 45 20.34 -19.41 18.30
CA VAL A 45 18.98 -19.91 18.53
C VAL A 45 18.71 -21.17 17.72
N VAL A 46 19.21 -21.25 16.47
CA VAL A 46 18.95 -22.41 15.62
C VAL A 46 19.58 -23.69 16.18
N PRO A 47 20.87 -23.75 16.57
CA PRO A 47 21.43 -24.97 17.14
C PRO A 47 20.83 -25.31 18.51
N PHE A 48 20.52 -24.31 19.34
CA PHE A 48 19.86 -24.56 20.63
C PHE A 48 18.45 -25.14 20.43
N LYS A 49 17.70 -24.62 19.46
CA LYS A 49 16.38 -25.14 19.10
C LYS A 49 16.48 -26.57 18.54
N LEU A 50 17.47 -26.85 17.69
CA LEU A 50 17.72 -28.21 17.20
C LEU A 50 18.05 -29.17 18.33
N LEU A 51 18.87 -28.75 19.29
CA LEU A 51 19.23 -29.56 20.45
C LEU A 51 18.00 -29.88 21.30
N TRP A 52 17.12 -28.89 21.49
CA TRP A 52 15.85 -29.07 22.20
C TRP A 52 14.91 -30.02 21.46
N GLU A 53 14.75 -29.87 20.14
CA GLU A 53 13.92 -30.75 19.34
C GLU A 53 14.48 -32.18 19.31
N LEU A 54 15.80 -32.36 19.28
CA LEU A 54 16.45 -33.66 19.39
C LEU A 54 16.20 -34.29 20.77
N LEU A 55 16.28 -33.53 21.86
CA LEU A 55 16.02 -34.01 23.21
C LEU A 55 14.55 -34.45 23.38
N VAL A 56 13.62 -33.66 22.84
CA VAL A 56 12.19 -33.98 22.83
C VAL A 56 11.92 -35.20 21.96
N ALA A 57 12.60 -35.33 20.82
CA ALA A 57 12.49 -36.50 19.95
C ALA A 57 12.99 -37.76 20.66
N ILE A 58 14.16 -37.73 21.31
CA ILE A 58 14.69 -38.87 22.09
C ILE A 58 13.70 -39.24 23.21
N ARG A 59 13.19 -38.25 23.95
CA ARG A 59 12.20 -38.50 25.01
C ARG A 59 10.94 -39.17 24.44
N ARG A 60 10.44 -38.68 23.31
CA ARG A 60 9.18 -39.15 22.72
C ARG A 60 9.32 -40.51 22.04
N TYR A 61 10.44 -40.78 21.39
CA TYR A 61 10.64 -42.02 20.63
C TYR A 61 11.28 -43.14 21.45
N VAL A 62 12.08 -42.82 22.46
CA VAL A 62 12.81 -43.83 23.26
C VAL A 62 12.24 -43.95 24.66
N LEU A 63 12.02 -42.85 25.39
CA LEU A 63 11.56 -42.92 26.79
C LEU A 63 10.07 -43.21 26.94
N GLU A 64 9.19 -42.75 26.04
CA GLU A 64 7.76 -43.06 26.11
C GLU A 64 7.38 -44.54 25.88
N PRO A 65 8.00 -45.30 24.95
CA PRO A 65 7.62 -46.69 24.75
C PRO A 65 8.13 -47.63 25.85
N ILE A 66 9.24 -47.31 26.52
CA ILE A 66 9.84 -48.16 27.57
C ILE A 66 8.86 -48.50 28.70
N PRO A 67 8.18 -47.54 29.37
CA PRO A 67 7.24 -47.86 30.45
C PRO A 67 6.01 -48.61 29.94
N ARG A 68 5.57 -48.36 28.69
CA ARG A 68 4.44 -49.08 28.08
C ARG A 68 4.80 -50.54 27.80
N LEU A 69 6.02 -50.80 27.34
CA LEU A 69 6.53 -52.15 27.10
C LEU A 69 6.76 -52.89 28.41
N LEU A 70 7.38 -52.26 29.40
CA LEU A 70 7.59 -52.83 30.73
C LEU A 70 6.25 -53.17 31.40
N HIS A 71 5.27 -52.28 31.30
CA HIS A 71 3.94 -52.53 31.84
C HIS A 71 3.24 -53.69 31.12
N ARG A 72 3.34 -53.76 29.80
CA ARG A 72 2.66 -54.78 28.99
C ARG A 72 3.28 -56.17 29.11
N TYR A 73 4.61 -56.25 29.19
CA TYR A 73 5.34 -57.52 29.18
C TYR A 73 5.70 -58.06 30.56
N VAL A 74 5.85 -57.21 31.59
CA VAL A 74 6.29 -57.67 32.93
C VAL A 74 5.19 -57.46 33.96
N LEU A 75 4.64 -56.25 34.09
CA LEU A 75 3.65 -55.95 35.13
C LEU A 75 2.30 -56.62 34.86
N ARG A 76 1.86 -56.70 33.60
CA ARG A 76 0.58 -57.32 33.25
C ARG A 76 0.55 -58.84 33.54
N PRO A 77 1.53 -59.67 33.14
CA PRO A 77 1.46 -61.10 33.47
C PRO A 77 1.61 -61.35 34.97
N ILE A 78 2.44 -60.59 35.69
CA ILE A 78 2.57 -60.72 37.14
C ILE A 78 1.27 -60.29 37.85
N GLY A 79 0.68 -59.17 37.45
CA GLY A 79 -0.59 -58.69 37.99
C GLY A 79 -1.74 -59.64 37.72
N VAL A 80 -1.80 -60.24 36.53
CA VAL A 80 -2.81 -61.26 36.19
C VAL A 80 -2.58 -62.55 36.97
N ALA A 81 -1.33 -62.97 37.17
CA ALA A 81 -1.03 -64.16 37.97
C ALA A 81 -1.42 -63.96 39.45
N ILE A 82 -1.10 -62.80 40.04
CA ILE A 82 -1.51 -62.47 41.41
C ILE A 82 -3.04 -62.36 41.50
N ASP A 83 -3.69 -61.72 40.51
CA ASP A 83 -5.15 -61.59 40.48
C ASP A 83 -5.83 -62.96 40.41
N TYR A 84 -5.37 -63.84 39.53
CA TYR A 84 -5.98 -65.16 39.37
C TYR A 84 -5.68 -66.12 40.52
N VAL A 85 -4.45 -66.15 41.03
CA VAL A 85 -4.02 -67.16 42.01
C VAL A 85 -4.40 -66.77 43.45
N LEU A 86 -4.38 -65.47 43.79
CA LEU A 86 -4.61 -65.00 45.16
C LEU A 86 -5.90 -64.19 45.29
N LEU A 87 -6.10 -63.17 44.45
CA LEU A 87 -7.18 -62.22 44.67
C LEU A 87 -8.55 -62.79 44.29
N ARG A 88 -8.66 -63.56 43.21
CA ARG A 88 -9.93 -64.18 42.80
C ARG A 88 -10.45 -65.22 43.78
N PRO A 89 -9.65 -66.20 44.29
CA PRO A 89 -10.17 -67.12 45.29
C PRO A 89 -10.53 -66.41 46.59
N LEU A 90 -9.74 -65.41 47.01
CA LEU A 90 -10.01 -64.65 48.23
C LEU A 90 -11.25 -63.74 48.08
N ALA A 91 -11.42 -63.08 46.93
CA ALA A 91 -12.58 -62.26 46.62
C ALA A 91 -13.83 -63.12 46.42
N TRP A 92 -13.71 -64.34 45.88
CA TRP A 92 -14.81 -65.29 45.77
C TRP A 92 -15.24 -65.76 47.15
N LEU A 93 -14.30 -66.12 48.04
CA LEU A 93 -14.57 -66.44 49.44
C LEU A 93 -15.24 -65.27 50.15
N TRP A 94 -14.72 -64.05 50.03
CA TRP A 94 -15.32 -62.87 50.65
C TRP A 94 -16.73 -62.58 50.11
N ARG A 95 -16.93 -62.70 48.79
CA ARG A 95 -18.25 -62.49 48.18
C ARG A 95 -19.23 -63.57 48.61
N HIS A 96 -18.90 -64.84 48.46
CA HIS A 96 -19.84 -65.92 48.74
C HIS A 96 -20.09 -66.13 50.23
N LEU A 97 -19.06 -66.04 51.06
CA LEU A 97 -19.18 -66.38 52.47
C LEU A 97 -19.74 -65.22 53.32
N ILE A 98 -19.42 -63.97 52.97
CA ILE A 98 -19.79 -62.80 53.80
C ILE A 98 -20.78 -61.90 53.06
N TRP A 99 -20.47 -61.50 51.82
CA TRP A 99 -21.27 -60.48 51.14
C TRP A 99 -22.64 -60.98 50.66
N LEU A 100 -22.71 -62.17 50.05
CA LEU A 100 -23.96 -62.75 49.57
C LEU A 100 -24.99 -62.96 50.69
N PRO A 101 -24.65 -63.60 51.84
CA PRO A 101 -25.61 -63.74 52.93
C PRO A 101 -25.96 -62.40 53.57
N LEU A 102 -24.99 -61.48 53.74
CA LEU A 102 -25.25 -60.18 54.34
C LEU A 102 -26.15 -59.29 53.47
N VAL A 103 -25.89 -59.23 52.16
CA VAL A 103 -26.74 -58.49 51.22
C VAL A 103 -28.09 -59.17 51.06
N TRP A 104 -28.16 -60.50 51.07
CA TRP A 104 -29.44 -61.19 51.03
C TRP A 104 -30.29 -60.83 52.26
N VAL A 105 -29.72 -60.88 53.47
CA VAL A 105 -30.44 -60.49 54.70
C VAL A 105 -30.85 -59.01 54.65
N LEU A 106 -29.94 -58.10 54.31
CA LEU A 106 -30.23 -56.67 54.26
C LEU A 106 -31.28 -56.33 53.18
N ARG A 107 -31.18 -56.98 52.01
CA ARG A 107 -32.09 -56.74 50.89
C ARG A 107 -33.46 -57.38 51.13
N ASN A 108 -33.54 -58.56 51.72
CA ASN A 108 -34.80 -59.25 51.93
C ASN A 108 -35.55 -58.73 53.17
N LEU A 109 -34.85 -58.34 54.25
CA LEU A 109 -35.51 -57.80 55.44
C LEU A 109 -35.78 -56.30 55.36
N VAL A 110 -34.89 -55.50 54.74
CA VAL A 110 -35.00 -54.03 54.78
C VAL A 110 -35.39 -53.48 53.42
N ALA A 111 -34.69 -53.87 52.35
CA ALA A 111 -34.95 -53.28 51.03
C ALA A 111 -36.24 -53.78 50.37
N ALA A 112 -36.64 -55.03 50.57
CA ALA A 112 -37.88 -55.57 50.00
C ALA A 112 -39.14 -54.85 50.51
N PRO A 113 -39.34 -54.62 51.83
CA PRO A 113 -40.49 -53.85 52.30
C PRO A 113 -40.39 -52.37 51.91
N LEU A 114 -39.19 -51.78 51.92
CA LEU A 114 -39.00 -50.37 51.57
C LEU A 114 -39.21 -50.11 50.06
N ALA A 115 -38.69 -51.00 49.21
CA ALA A 115 -38.85 -50.94 47.75
C ALA A 115 -40.31 -51.21 47.36
N TRP A 116 -40.99 -52.14 48.01
CA TRP A 116 -42.42 -52.34 47.80
C TRP A 116 -43.20 -51.05 48.07
N LEU A 117 -42.90 -50.34 49.16
CA LEU A 117 -43.56 -49.09 49.51
C LEU A 117 -43.27 -47.96 48.51
N VAL A 118 -42.01 -47.84 48.07
CA VAL A 118 -41.58 -46.83 47.09
C VAL A 118 -42.16 -47.12 45.70
N GLU A 119 -42.16 -48.38 45.27
CA GLU A 119 -42.65 -48.79 43.95
C GLU A 119 -44.17 -48.77 43.86
N HIS A 120 -44.89 -49.17 44.90
CA HIS A 120 -46.36 -49.21 44.85
C HIS A 120 -47.03 -47.89 45.22
N VAL A 121 -46.38 -47.00 45.99
CA VAL A 121 -47.02 -45.76 46.47
C VAL A 121 -46.38 -44.50 45.86
N VAL A 122 -45.04 -44.42 45.85
CA VAL A 122 -44.33 -43.18 45.51
C VAL A 122 -44.10 -43.05 44.00
N ALA A 123 -43.69 -44.14 43.35
CA ALA A 123 -43.42 -44.17 41.91
C ALA A 123 -44.65 -43.81 41.05
N PRO A 124 -45.86 -44.38 41.25
CA PRO A 124 -47.02 -44.04 40.42
C PRO A 124 -47.47 -42.59 40.64
N ALA A 125 -47.36 -42.07 41.87
CA ALA A 125 -47.72 -40.68 42.16
C ALA A 125 -46.77 -39.68 41.48
N LEU A 126 -45.46 -39.94 41.50
CA LEU A 126 -44.48 -39.10 40.82
C LEU A 126 -44.57 -39.20 39.30
N GLN A 127 -44.82 -40.39 38.76
CA GLN A 127 -45.01 -40.58 37.32
C GLN A 127 -46.26 -39.86 36.81
N ALA A 128 -47.38 -39.95 37.53
CA ALA A 128 -48.60 -39.23 37.18
C ALA A 128 -48.39 -37.71 37.18
N LEU A 129 -47.67 -37.17 38.16
CA LEU A 129 -47.33 -35.74 38.22
C LEU A 129 -46.36 -35.32 37.10
N TRP A 130 -45.38 -36.15 36.79
CA TRP A 130 -44.42 -35.91 35.72
C TRP A 130 -45.09 -35.94 34.34
N ASP A 131 -45.93 -36.93 34.08
CA ASP A 131 -46.64 -37.05 32.80
C ASP A 131 -47.65 -35.93 32.62
N ALA A 132 -48.36 -35.51 33.68
CA ALA A 132 -49.26 -34.36 33.64
C ALA A 132 -48.53 -33.05 33.29
N THR A 133 -47.38 -32.80 33.93
CA THR A 133 -46.59 -31.58 33.70
C THR A 133 -45.94 -31.56 32.31
N VAL A 134 -45.36 -32.69 31.87
CA VAL A 134 -44.75 -32.81 30.55
C VAL A 134 -45.79 -32.76 29.44
N TRP A 135 -46.98 -33.35 29.65
CA TRP A 135 -48.09 -33.24 28.71
C TRP A 135 -48.54 -31.78 28.55
N LEU A 136 -48.69 -31.05 29.66
CA LEU A 136 -49.09 -29.65 29.65
C LEU A 136 -48.02 -28.76 28.97
N ALA A 137 -46.74 -29.01 29.26
CA ALA A 137 -45.62 -28.28 28.66
C ALA A 137 -45.51 -28.54 27.14
N ARG A 138 -45.64 -29.80 26.70
CA ARG A 138 -45.62 -30.15 25.26
C ARG A 138 -46.80 -29.54 24.52
N ARG A 139 -48.01 -29.60 25.10
CA ARG A 139 -49.23 -29.04 24.49
C ARG A 139 -49.11 -27.53 24.31
N THR A 140 -48.63 -26.85 25.35
CA THR A 140 -48.41 -25.40 25.35
C THR A 140 -47.32 -25.00 24.34
N ARG A 141 -46.21 -25.74 24.28
CA ARG A 141 -45.13 -25.48 23.32
C ARG A 141 -45.58 -25.63 21.86
N LEU A 142 -46.32 -26.69 21.54
CA LEU A 142 -46.86 -26.89 20.20
C LEU A 142 -47.80 -25.75 19.82
N PHE A 143 -48.68 -25.34 20.74
CA PHE A 143 -49.58 -24.20 20.53
C PHE A 143 -48.81 -22.92 20.16
N TRP A 144 -47.77 -22.56 20.92
CA TRP A 144 -46.94 -21.39 20.63
C TRP A 144 -46.18 -21.48 19.30
N VAL A 145 -45.68 -22.66 18.94
CA VAL A 145 -44.97 -22.87 17.67
C VAL A 145 -45.92 -22.73 16.48
N TYR A 146 -47.12 -23.30 16.55
CA TYR A 146 -48.11 -23.17 15.48
C TYR A 146 -48.68 -21.75 15.40
N LEU A 147 -48.91 -21.09 16.53
CA LEU A 147 -49.36 -19.69 16.57
C LEU A 147 -48.30 -18.76 15.94
N GLY A 148 -47.02 -18.94 16.29
CA GLY A 148 -45.92 -18.17 15.70
C GLY A 148 -45.77 -18.41 14.21
N LYS A 149 -45.89 -19.66 13.75
CA LYS A 149 -45.87 -19.99 12.31
C LYS A 149 -47.05 -19.36 11.57
N GLY A 150 -48.26 -19.43 12.13
CA GLY A 150 -49.45 -18.82 11.55
C GLY A 150 -49.31 -17.32 11.38
N LEU A 151 -48.83 -16.62 12.42
CA LEU A 151 -48.59 -15.18 12.37
C LEU A 151 -47.50 -14.81 11.36
N PHE A 152 -46.44 -15.60 11.28
CA PHE A 152 -45.36 -15.40 10.31
C PHE A 152 -45.84 -15.57 8.87
N TYR A 153 -46.59 -16.64 8.57
CA TYR A 153 -47.14 -16.85 7.23
C TYR A 153 -48.18 -15.78 6.85
N ALA A 154 -49.02 -15.34 7.80
CA ALA A 154 -49.97 -14.25 7.58
C ALA A 154 -49.24 -12.92 7.26
N GLY A 155 -48.21 -12.58 8.04
CA GLY A 155 -47.39 -11.39 7.78
C GLY A 155 -46.65 -11.48 6.45
N TRP A 156 -46.08 -12.64 6.14
CA TRP A 156 -45.41 -12.89 4.86
C TRP A 156 -46.37 -12.75 3.67
N ALA A 157 -47.57 -13.32 3.77
CA ALA A 157 -48.60 -13.21 2.74
C ALA A 157 -49.04 -11.75 2.52
N LEU A 158 -49.19 -10.97 3.60
CA LEU A 158 -49.52 -9.55 3.51
C LEU A 158 -48.43 -8.76 2.77
N VAL A 159 -47.16 -8.99 3.12
CA VAL A 159 -46.03 -8.35 2.42
C VAL A 159 -46.00 -8.72 0.94
N GLN A 160 -46.28 -9.98 0.62
CA GLN A 160 -46.35 -10.44 -0.77
C GLN A 160 -47.50 -9.80 -1.54
N ALA A 161 -48.68 -9.70 -0.93
CA ALA A 161 -49.84 -9.05 -1.52
C ALA A 161 -49.55 -7.57 -1.81
N VAL A 162 -48.99 -6.83 -0.84
CA VAL A 162 -48.60 -5.43 -1.03
C VAL A 162 -47.55 -5.30 -2.13
N ARG A 163 -46.52 -6.14 -2.11
CA ARG A 163 -45.47 -6.12 -3.14
C ARG A 163 -46.04 -6.37 -4.53
N TRP A 164 -46.93 -7.35 -4.67
CA TRP A 164 -47.57 -7.66 -5.94
C TRP A 164 -48.41 -6.48 -6.44
N THR A 165 -49.19 -5.84 -5.56
CA THR A 165 -50.00 -4.65 -5.90
C THR A 165 -49.11 -3.47 -6.33
N VAL A 166 -48.01 -3.22 -5.62
CA VAL A 166 -47.06 -2.15 -5.98
C VAL A 166 -46.40 -2.43 -7.33
N VAL A 167 -45.98 -3.68 -7.57
CA VAL A 167 -45.37 -4.08 -8.84
C VAL A 167 -46.38 -4.00 -9.98
N ALA A 168 -47.62 -4.44 -9.76
CA ALA A 168 -48.68 -4.33 -10.74
C ALA A 168 -48.96 -2.86 -11.07
N LEU A 169 -49.10 -2.00 -10.06
CA LEU A 169 -49.29 -0.56 -10.25
C LEU A 169 -48.13 0.07 -11.03
N TYR A 170 -46.90 -0.29 -10.70
CA TYR A 170 -45.72 0.19 -11.44
C TYR A 170 -45.74 -0.26 -12.91
N ARG A 171 -46.05 -1.54 -13.16
CA ARG A 171 -45.99 -2.14 -14.50
C ARG A 171 -47.13 -1.67 -15.40
N TYR A 172 -48.33 -1.51 -14.86
CA TYR A 172 -49.53 -1.13 -15.60
C TYR A 172 -49.76 0.38 -15.67
N LEU A 173 -49.26 1.17 -14.71
CA LEU A 173 -49.51 2.61 -14.68
C LEU A 173 -48.25 3.42 -14.99
N LEU A 174 -47.17 3.20 -14.25
CA LEU A 174 -45.95 4.01 -14.40
C LEU A 174 -45.22 3.73 -15.71
N ARG A 175 -45.14 2.48 -16.13
CA ARG A 175 -44.45 2.11 -17.38
C ARG A 175 -45.08 2.74 -18.63
N PRO A 176 -46.40 2.64 -18.88
CA PRO A 176 -46.99 3.29 -20.05
C PRO A 176 -46.94 4.81 -19.98
N ILE A 177 -47.10 5.41 -18.79
CA ILE A 177 -46.97 6.87 -18.62
C ILE A 177 -45.54 7.30 -18.94
N GLY A 178 -44.52 6.58 -18.44
CA GLY A 178 -43.13 6.86 -18.74
C GLY A 178 -42.81 6.78 -20.23
N ILE A 179 -43.37 5.77 -20.93
CA ILE A 179 -43.22 5.63 -22.39
C ILE A 179 -43.90 6.79 -23.12
N ALA A 180 -45.12 7.18 -22.72
CA ALA A 180 -45.86 8.28 -23.32
C ALA A 180 -45.14 9.62 -23.13
N VAL A 181 -44.66 9.91 -21.92
CA VAL A 181 -43.89 11.12 -21.62
C VAL A 181 -42.58 11.14 -22.41
N ALA A 182 -41.85 10.01 -22.45
CA ALA A 182 -40.62 9.91 -23.23
C ALA A 182 -40.88 10.12 -24.74
N TRP A 183 -42.00 9.61 -25.26
CA TRP A 183 -42.40 9.82 -26.64
C TRP A 183 -42.73 11.28 -26.93
N LEU A 184 -43.47 11.96 -26.04
CA LEU A 184 -43.77 13.39 -26.12
C LEU A 184 -42.50 14.25 -26.11
N VAL A 185 -41.60 13.99 -25.16
CA VAL A 185 -40.32 14.72 -25.06
C VAL A 185 -39.46 14.48 -26.30
N ARG A 186 -39.35 13.24 -26.77
CA ARG A 186 -38.56 12.89 -27.96
C ARG A 186 -39.12 13.53 -29.22
N THR A 187 -40.43 13.57 -29.35
CA THR A 187 -41.14 14.18 -30.48
C THR A 187 -40.98 15.70 -30.44
N GLY A 188 -41.22 16.34 -29.31
CA GLY A 188 -40.99 17.78 -29.13
C GLY A 188 -39.55 18.21 -29.40
N TYR A 189 -38.57 17.41 -28.96
CA TYR A 189 -37.17 17.68 -29.25
C TYR A 189 -36.83 17.54 -30.75
N ARG A 190 -37.34 16.49 -31.41
CA ARG A 190 -37.09 16.25 -32.84
C ARG A 190 -37.73 17.30 -33.75
N TYR A 191 -38.95 17.73 -33.44
CA TYR A 191 -39.68 18.68 -34.28
C TYR A 191 -39.50 20.14 -33.88
N GLY A 192 -39.14 20.44 -32.63
CA GLY A 192 -38.90 21.81 -32.17
C GLY A 192 -37.42 22.18 -32.19
N VAL A 193 -36.61 21.45 -31.43
CA VAL A 193 -35.23 21.87 -31.14
C VAL A 193 -34.28 21.62 -32.31
N ARG A 194 -34.42 20.48 -33.02
CA ARG A 194 -33.56 20.19 -34.18
C ARG A 194 -33.70 21.20 -35.33
N PRO A 195 -34.89 21.57 -35.81
CA PRO A 195 -35.00 22.56 -36.87
C PRO A 195 -34.55 23.95 -36.42
N LEU A 196 -34.78 24.32 -35.15
CA LEU A 196 -34.24 25.57 -34.61
C LEU A 196 -32.70 25.56 -34.62
N GLY A 197 -32.07 24.47 -34.16
CA GLY A 197 -30.63 24.31 -34.16
C GLY A 197 -30.04 24.35 -35.58
N LEU A 198 -30.72 23.70 -36.54
CA LEU A 198 -30.34 23.75 -37.95
C LEU A 198 -30.50 25.16 -38.53
N ALA A 199 -31.58 25.87 -38.20
CA ALA A 199 -31.80 27.24 -38.67
C ALA A 199 -30.72 28.20 -38.13
N VAL A 200 -30.39 28.12 -36.84
CA VAL A 200 -29.32 28.92 -36.23
C VAL A 200 -27.97 28.58 -36.83
N ALA A 201 -27.67 27.30 -37.03
CA ALA A 201 -26.43 26.87 -37.68
C ALA A 201 -26.34 27.38 -39.13
N TRP A 202 -27.44 27.31 -39.87
CA TRP A 202 -27.51 27.81 -41.25
C TRP A 202 -27.28 29.33 -41.29
N LEU A 203 -27.87 30.06 -40.34
CA LEU A 203 -27.71 31.51 -40.22
C LEU A 203 -26.26 31.88 -39.84
N ALA A 204 -25.65 31.14 -38.92
CA ALA A 204 -24.23 31.31 -38.56
C ALA A 204 -23.30 31.01 -39.75
N VAL A 205 -23.57 29.95 -40.51
CA VAL A 205 -22.81 29.61 -41.73
C VAL A 205 -23.00 30.66 -42.82
N ALA A 206 -24.21 31.17 -43.00
CA ALA A 206 -24.49 32.26 -43.93
C ALA A 206 -23.71 33.52 -43.54
N VAL A 207 -23.74 33.93 -42.27
CA VAL A 207 -22.97 35.08 -41.77
C VAL A 207 -21.46 34.87 -41.98
N TRP A 208 -20.94 33.69 -41.68
CA TRP A 208 -19.52 33.38 -41.91
C TRP A 208 -19.15 33.52 -43.38
N ARG A 209 -19.95 32.92 -44.28
CA ARG A 209 -19.64 32.83 -45.71
C ARG A 209 -19.84 34.14 -46.45
N TYR A 210 -20.88 34.90 -46.10
CA TYR A 210 -21.24 36.14 -46.79
C TYR A 210 -20.63 37.41 -46.16
N VAL A 211 -20.28 37.40 -44.86
CA VAL A 211 -19.77 38.59 -44.17
C VAL A 211 -18.33 38.41 -43.72
N LEU A 212 -18.03 37.39 -42.91
CA LEU A 212 -16.69 37.29 -42.31
C LEU A 212 -15.62 36.93 -43.34
N ARG A 213 -15.92 36.02 -44.28
CA ARG A 213 -14.95 35.63 -45.32
C ARG A 213 -14.54 36.80 -46.23
N PRO A 214 -15.46 37.60 -46.81
CA PRO A 214 -15.06 38.75 -47.62
C PRO A 214 -14.37 39.85 -46.80
N VAL A 215 -14.82 40.09 -45.56
CA VAL A 215 -14.16 41.06 -44.67
C VAL A 215 -12.73 40.63 -44.33
N GLY A 216 -12.51 39.34 -44.02
CA GLY A 216 -11.18 38.80 -43.75
C GLY A 216 -10.23 38.93 -44.95
N ILE A 217 -10.74 38.67 -46.17
CA ILE A 217 -9.96 38.85 -47.41
C ILE A 217 -9.63 40.34 -47.63
N ALA A 218 -10.59 41.24 -47.43
CA ALA A 218 -10.37 42.67 -47.56
C ALA A 218 -9.33 43.20 -46.56
N VAL A 219 -9.41 42.78 -45.29
CA VAL A 219 -8.44 43.16 -44.26
C VAL A 219 -7.05 42.62 -44.58
N ALA A 220 -6.94 41.34 -44.97
CA ALA A 220 -5.66 40.73 -45.33
C ALA A 220 -5.03 41.43 -46.56
N PHE A 221 -5.86 41.84 -47.53
CA PHE A 221 -5.41 42.60 -48.68
C PHE A 221 -4.87 43.97 -48.27
N VAL A 222 -5.59 44.71 -47.41
CA VAL A 222 -5.16 46.03 -46.92
C VAL A 222 -3.85 45.92 -46.12
N VAL A 223 -3.75 44.97 -45.21
CA VAL A 223 -2.53 44.72 -44.43
C VAL A 223 -1.37 44.32 -45.34
N GLY A 224 -1.61 43.45 -46.32
CA GLY A 224 -0.61 43.01 -47.29
C GLY A 224 -0.10 44.16 -48.16
N VAL A 225 -0.98 45.05 -48.62
CA VAL A 225 -0.63 46.25 -49.38
C VAL A 225 0.22 47.19 -48.52
N ILE A 226 -0.22 47.51 -47.30
CA ILE A 226 0.52 48.41 -46.40
C ILE A 226 1.93 47.84 -46.09
N GLY A 227 2.01 46.54 -45.79
CA GLY A 227 3.29 45.87 -45.55
C GLY A 227 4.19 45.83 -46.78
N TYR A 228 3.64 45.54 -47.95
CA TYR A 228 4.38 45.46 -49.20
C TYR A 228 4.98 46.82 -49.62
N TYR A 229 4.16 47.87 -49.59
CA TYR A 229 4.59 49.22 -49.97
C TYR A 229 5.44 49.90 -48.88
N GLY A 230 5.28 49.55 -47.60
CA GLY A 230 6.08 50.11 -46.52
C GLY A 230 7.46 49.46 -46.34
N ILE A 231 7.52 48.13 -46.35
CA ILE A 231 8.72 47.38 -45.91
C ILE A 231 9.76 47.26 -47.03
N ARG A 232 9.33 47.08 -48.28
CA ARG A 232 10.26 46.91 -49.40
C ARG A 232 11.12 48.14 -49.72
N PRO A 233 10.61 49.38 -49.80
CA PRO A 233 11.46 50.53 -50.06
C PRO A 233 12.41 50.82 -48.89
N ALA A 234 11.96 50.60 -47.65
CA ALA A 234 12.82 50.75 -46.47
C ALA A 234 13.99 49.76 -46.48
N GLY A 235 13.76 48.50 -46.84
CA GLY A 235 14.82 47.50 -46.98
C GLY A 235 15.81 47.82 -48.09
N LEU A 236 15.34 48.37 -49.21
CA LEU A 236 16.20 48.77 -50.33
C LEU A 236 17.05 50.01 -50.00
N LEU A 237 16.48 51.00 -49.31
CA LEU A 237 17.21 52.19 -48.85
C LEU A 237 18.28 51.81 -47.81
N LEU A 238 17.94 50.95 -46.85
CA LEU A 238 18.89 50.48 -45.85
C LEU A 238 20.03 49.68 -46.48
N ALA A 239 19.73 48.81 -47.45
CA ALA A 239 20.73 48.05 -48.19
C ALA A 239 21.64 48.94 -49.06
N TRP A 240 21.09 50.01 -49.65
CA TRP A 240 21.85 50.99 -50.42
C TRP A 240 22.82 51.79 -49.53
N ILE A 241 22.34 52.29 -48.39
CA ILE A 241 23.14 53.02 -47.39
C ILE A 241 24.26 52.11 -46.84
N TRP A 242 23.92 50.86 -46.51
CA TRP A 242 24.89 49.88 -46.01
C TRP A 242 26.04 49.66 -46.99
N ARG A 243 25.72 49.49 -48.28
CA ARG A 243 26.71 49.25 -49.34
C ARG A 243 27.58 50.47 -49.65
N HIS A 244 27.00 51.67 -49.69
CA HIS A 244 27.73 52.88 -50.10
C HIS A 244 28.45 53.60 -48.96
N VAL A 245 28.00 53.48 -47.71
CA VAL A 245 28.56 54.26 -46.59
C VAL A 245 29.34 53.37 -45.62
N LEU A 246 28.73 52.29 -45.12
CA LEU A 246 29.34 51.51 -44.04
C LEU A 246 30.54 50.67 -44.49
N VAL A 247 30.44 50.06 -45.68
CA VAL A 247 31.51 49.22 -46.22
C VAL A 247 32.81 50.01 -46.48
N PRO A 248 32.81 51.18 -47.15
CA PRO A 248 34.04 51.95 -47.35
C PRO A 248 34.60 52.56 -46.06
N VAL A 249 33.74 53.04 -45.15
CA VAL A 249 34.17 53.58 -43.84
C VAL A 249 34.81 52.48 -42.98
N GLY A 250 34.21 51.29 -42.95
CA GLY A 250 34.78 50.15 -42.23
C GLY A 250 36.16 49.74 -42.75
N ARG A 251 36.36 49.77 -44.08
CA ARG A 251 37.69 49.52 -44.66
C ARG A 251 38.71 50.61 -44.34
N ALA A 252 38.30 51.89 -44.34
CA ALA A 252 39.17 52.99 -43.99
C ALA A 252 39.61 52.95 -42.53
N VAL A 253 38.68 52.63 -41.62
CA VAL A 253 38.96 52.49 -40.18
C VAL A 253 39.85 51.28 -39.91
N ALA A 254 39.59 50.14 -40.55
CA ALA A 254 40.43 48.96 -40.42
C ALA A 254 41.85 49.21 -40.94
N TRP A 255 41.98 49.93 -42.06
CA TRP A 255 43.28 50.32 -42.60
C TRP A 255 44.03 51.26 -41.66
N ALA A 256 43.36 52.30 -41.15
CA ALA A 256 43.95 53.24 -40.19
C ALA A 256 44.39 52.55 -38.90
N TRP A 257 43.58 51.62 -38.38
CA TRP A 257 43.89 50.88 -37.16
C TRP A 257 45.12 50.00 -37.34
N ASN A 258 45.17 49.25 -38.44
CA ASN A 258 46.27 48.33 -38.72
C ASN A 258 47.59 49.08 -38.97
N HIS A 259 47.52 50.26 -39.58
CA HIS A 259 48.73 51.07 -39.80
C HIS A 259 49.20 51.80 -38.53
N SER A 260 48.28 52.30 -37.70
CA SER A 260 48.65 53.11 -36.53
C SER A 260 49.12 52.24 -35.36
N VAL A 261 48.31 51.26 -34.96
CA VAL A 261 48.52 50.50 -33.72
C VAL A 261 49.67 49.51 -33.87
N VAL A 262 49.80 48.87 -35.03
CA VAL A 262 50.83 47.86 -35.26
C VAL A 262 52.22 48.49 -35.41
N LEU A 263 52.34 49.65 -36.09
CA LEU A 263 53.62 50.35 -36.17
C LEU A 263 54.05 50.91 -34.81
N LEU A 264 53.13 51.53 -34.06
CA LEU A 264 53.41 52.04 -32.73
C LEU A 264 53.85 50.92 -31.78
N TRP A 265 53.16 49.78 -31.77
CA TRP A 265 53.54 48.64 -30.94
C TRP A 265 54.93 48.09 -31.28
N ARG A 266 55.25 47.98 -32.59
CA ARG A 266 56.52 47.41 -33.05
C ARG A 266 57.71 48.30 -32.72
N TYR A 267 57.56 49.63 -32.79
CA TYR A 267 58.64 50.56 -32.47
C TYR A 267 58.74 50.91 -30.98
N LEU A 268 57.60 51.07 -30.29
CA LEU A 268 57.58 51.55 -28.91
C LEU A 268 57.86 50.44 -27.90
N VAL A 269 57.44 49.19 -28.17
CA VAL A 269 57.50 48.09 -27.19
C VAL A 269 58.52 47.03 -27.60
N VAL A 270 58.46 46.55 -28.84
CA VAL A 270 59.27 45.40 -29.25
C VAL A 270 60.75 45.76 -29.45
N ALA A 271 61.03 46.94 -30.02
CA ALA A 271 62.39 47.39 -30.26
C ALA A 271 63.22 47.63 -28.98
N PRO A 272 62.75 48.39 -27.97
CA PRO A 272 63.51 48.60 -26.74
C PRO A 272 63.65 47.33 -25.89
N LEU A 273 62.65 46.45 -25.93
CA LEU A 273 62.68 45.18 -25.19
C LEU A 273 63.70 44.19 -25.77
N ARG A 274 63.85 44.15 -27.11
CA ARG A 274 64.90 43.34 -27.75
C ARG A 274 66.29 43.87 -27.46
N TRP A 275 66.47 45.19 -27.47
CA TRP A 275 67.77 45.80 -27.18
C TRP A 275 68.21 45.53 -25.72
N THR A 276 67.30 45.70 -24.76
CA THR A 276 67.59 45.41 -23.33
C THR A 276 67.91 43.94 -23.09
N TRP A 277 67.16 43.02 -23.71
CA TRP A 277 67.47 41.58 -23.60
C TRP A 277 68.87 41.24 -24.14
N GLN A 278 69.22 41.77 -25.32
CA GLN A 278 70.53 41.52 -25.93
C GLN A 278 71.67 42.17 -25.12
N ALA A 279 71.48 43.39 -24.64
CA ALA A 279 72.51 44.14 -23.90
C ALA A 279 72.78 43.57 -22.50
N VAL A 280 71.78 42.97 -21.83
CA VAL A 280 71.93 42.53 -20.42
C VAL A 280 72.14 41.02 -20.31
N VAL A 281 71.40 40.20 -21.06
CA VAL A 281 71.43 38.75 -20.83
C VAL A 281 72.66 38.09 -21.45
N THR A 282 73.11 38.59 -22.61
CA THR A 282 74.26 37.99 -23.29
C THR A 282 75.62 38.23 -22.62
N PRO A 283 75.95 39.39 -22.01
CA PRO A 283 77.20 39.53 -21.25
C PRO A 283 77.14 38.79 -19.91
N THR A 284 76.03 38.88 -19.17
CA THR A 284 75.90 38.22 -17.86
C THR A 284 75.94 36.70 -17.97
N GLY A 285 75.29 36.12 -19.00
CA GLY A 285 75.35 34.68 -19.25
C GLY A 285 76.76 34.18 -19.62
N ARG A 286 77.54 34.98 -20.35
CA ARG A 286 78.95 34.65 -20.66
C ARG A 286 79.83 34.73 -19.42
N TRP A 287 79.67 35.76 -18.60
CA TRP A 287 80.44 35.92 -17.36
C TRP A 287 80.21 34.77 -16.38
N ILE A 288 78.94 34.37 -16.15
CA ILE A 288 78.62 33.25 -15.25
C ILE A 288 79.23 31.94 -15.76
N ARG A 289 79.20 31.71 -17.08
CA ARG A 289 79.76 30.51 -17.69
C ARG A 289 81.28 30.42 -17.52
N ASP A 290 81.98 31.52 -17.72
CA ASP A 290 83.43 31.55 -17.64
C ASP A 290 83.94 31.63 -16.20
N ALA A 291 83.28 32.41 -15.34
CA ALA A 291 83.75 32.64 -13.97
C ALA A 291 83.44 31.48 -13.01
N VAL A 292 82.30 30.80 -13.18
CA VAL A 292 81.82 29.83 -12.19
C VAL A 292 81.77 28.41 -12.76
N LEU A 293 81.11 28.24 -13.91
CA LEU A 293 80.84 26.90 -14.43
C LEU A 293 82.09 26.21 -14.98
N ARG A 294 82.99 26.94 -15.64
CA ARG A 294 84.25 26.40 -16.15
C ARG A 294 85.20 25.90 -15.04
N PRO A 295 85.53 26.68 -14.00
CA PRO A 295 86.44 26.19 -12.96
C PRO A 295 85.83 25.05 -12.15
N VAL A 296 84.53 25.10 -11.82
CA VAL A 296 83.86 24.01 -11.10
C VAL A 296 83.85 22.73 -11.94
N GLY A 297 83.54 22.82 -13.24
CA GLY A 297 83.57 21.66 -14.14
C GLY A 297 84.96 21.02 -14.24
N GLN A 298 86.02 21.82 -14.21
CA GLN A 298 87.40 21.31 -14.22
C GLN A 298 87.77 20.60 -12.91
N THR A 299 87.37 21.15 -11.76
CA THR A 299 87.65 20.54 -10.47
C THR A 299 86.89 19.23 -10.30
N VAL A 300 85.59 19.23 -10.66
CA VAL A 300 84.75 18.03 -10.63
C VAL A 300 85.27 16.98 -11.61
N GLY A 301 85.64 17.38 -12.83
CA GLY A 301 86.23 16.47 -13.82
C GLY A 301 87.53 15.83 -13.35
N ARG A 302 88.39 16.58 -12.63
CA ARG A 302 89.62 16.02 -12.03
C ARG A 302 89.31 15.05 -10.91
N VAL A 303 88.37 15.36 -10.02
CA VAL A 303 87.98 14.47 -8.91
C VAL A 303 87.35 13.18 -9.44
N LEU A 304 86.45 13.28 -10.42
CA LEU A 304 85.85 12.11 -11.06
C LEU A 304 86.89 11.24 -11.78
N ALA A 305 87.84 11.87 -12.49
CA ALA A 305 88.94 11.15 -13.14
C ALA A 305 89.86 10.44 -12.14
N THR A 306 90.17 11.07 -10.99
CA THR A 306 90.98 10.42 -9.94
C THR A 306 90.24 9.29 -9.22
N LEU A 307 88.92 9.34 -9.16
CA LEU A 307 88.08 8.30 -8.56
C LEU A 307 87.80 7.12 -9.52
N GLY A 308 88.38 7.13 -10.73
CA GLY A 308 88.26 6.03 -11.70
C GLY A 308 86.86 5.84 -12.29
N LEU A 309 85.93 6.76 -12.01
CA LEU A 309 84.58 6.77 -12.55
C LEU A 309 84.59 7.63 -13.81
N ARG A 310 84.94 7.00 -14.93
CA ARG A 310 84.65 7.55 -16.27
C ARG A 310 83.21 7.29 -16.64
#